data_AF-A0A8H4C4Z0-F1
#
_entry.id   AF-A0A8H4C4Z0-F1
#
_cell.length_a   1.000
_cell.length_b   1.000
_cell.length_c   1.000
_cell.angle_alpha   90.00
_cell.angle_beta   90.00
_cell.angle_gamma   90.00
#
_symmetry.space_group_name_H-M   'P 1'
#
loop_
_entity.id
_entity.type
_entity.pdbx_description
1 polymer ?
#
loop_
_entity_poly.entity_id
_entity_poly.type
_entity_poly.pdbx_seq_one_letter_code
_entity_poly.pdbx_strand_id
1 'polypeptide(L)'
;MSGFEIAGVVLGSFPLLCDSAKEIAGFLRKAKSWWQFETTFETFVSTLTTQEASYTLVLKRFLDPLDISDSEYNSLLRSPQCDLWHELHVQDGLRQRLSSEYRWFMWSLTDLNQAVLDLQELLPIGKLHHLDSSSLESEVYRLQMSFSSDKDRLLARVTQINDDLHQHLDRASGVTRKAVSKPKVYLQERHSQAATFYECLARCWQCGCSSSHTVGITVQPAALKSKTTRPDGYFDVIFETEMKRRQLRIQVEDICVEPTPLFWPPRSPGP
;
A
#
# COMPACT_ATOMS: atom_id res chain seq x y z
N MET A 1 3.18 -10.62 17.21
CA MET A 1 2.53 -9.75 16.22
C MET A 1 1.05 -9.74 16.53
N SER A 2 0.48 -8.58 16.85
CA SER A 2 -0.82 -8.47 17.55
C SER A 2 -1.93 -7.75 16.77
N GLY A 3 -1.73 -7.47 15.48
CA GLY A 3 -2.73 -6.77 14.66
C GLY A 3 -2.44 -6.83 13.16
N PHE A 4 -2.97 -5.87 12.40
CA PHE A 4 -2.81 -5.80 10.94
C PHE A 4 -1.38 -5.53 10.47
N GLU A 5 -0.46 -5.17 11.37
CA GLU A 5 0.98 -5.05 11.09
C GLU A 5 1.55 -6.28 10.39
N ILE A 6 1.01 -7.48 10.66
CA ILE A 6 1.42 -8.72 9.99
C ILE A 6 1.32 -8.61 8.47
N ALA A 7 0.35 -7.84 7.96
CA ALA A 7 0.17 -7.61 6.54
C ALA A 7 1.40 -6.93 5.93
N GLY A 8 1.92 -5.91 6.61
CA GLY A 8 3.15 -5.21 6.26
C GLY A 8 4.39 -6.08 6.45
N VAL A 9 4.47 -6.86 7.54
CA VAL A 9 5.59 -7.78 7.78
C VAL A 9 5.74 -8.79 6.65
N VAL A 10 4.64 -9.46 6.26
CA VAL A 10 4.66 -10.42 5.13
C VAL A 10 5.11 -9.72 3.85
N LEU A 11 4.61 -8.49 3.59
CA LEU A 11 5.01 -7.71 2.42
C LEU A 11 6.51 -7.43 2.38
N GLY A 12 7.13 -7.17 3.53
CA GLY A 12 8.58 -6.98 3.64
C GLY A 12 9.39 -8.28 3.59
N SER A 13 8.81 -9.40 4.03
CA SER A 13 9.50 -10.69 4.08
C SER A 13 9.76 -11.29 2.69
N PHE A 14 8.84 -11.11 1.74
CA PHE A 14 8.97 -11.63 0.38
C PHE A 14 10.19 -11.04 -0.37
N PRO A 15 10.37 -9.71 -0.51
CA PRO A 15 11.54 -9.13 -1.14
C PRO A 15 12.85 -9.61 -0.51
N LEU A 16 12.91 -9.66 0.83
CA LEU A 16 14.10 -10.14 1.55
C LEU A 16 14.42 -11.59 1.21
N LEU A 17 13.41 -12.47 1.16
CA LEU A 17 13.57 -13.86 0.75
C LEU A 17 14.01 -13.98 -0.72
N CYS A 18 13.34 -13.26 -1.62
CA CYS A 18 13.66 -13.23 -3.05
C CYS A 18 15.11 -12.78 -3.30
N ASP A 19 15.54 -11.69 -2.67
CA ASP A 19 16.88 -11.14 -2.87
C ASP A 19 17.95 -12.02 -2.23
N SER A 20 17.69 -12.58 -1.04
CA SER A 20 18.57 -13.57 -0.41
C SER A 20 18.75 -14.80 -1.30
N ALA A 21 17.67 -15.30 -1.91
CA ALA A 21 17.73 -16.45 -2.81
C ALA A 21 18.55 -16.15 -4.07
N LYS A 22 18.38 -14.97 -4.69
CA LYS A 22 19.17 -14.54 -5.85
C LYS A 22 20.65 -14.40 -5.52
N GLU A 23 20.97 -13.82 -4.36
CA GLU A 23 22.35 -13.68 -3.88
C GLU A 23 22.99 -15.07 -3.68
N ILE A 24 22.29 -15.98 -3.01
CA ILE A 24 22.73 -17.37 -2.81
C ILE A 24 22.99 -18.08 -4.15
N ALA A 25 22.09 -17.95 -5.14
CA ALA A 25 22.32 -18.51 -6.48
C ALA A 25 23.60 -17.95 -7.11
N GLY A 26 23.86 -16.64 -6.97
CA GLY A 26 25.09 -16.01 -7.45
C GLY A 26 26.37 -16.59 -6.82
N PHE A 27 26.33 -16.93 -5.52
CA PHE A 27 27.44 -17.58 -4.84
C PHE A 27 27.59 -19.04 -5.25
N LEU A 28 26.51 -19.81 -5.26
CA LEU A 28 26.53 -21.26 -5.53
C LEU A 28 26.82 -21.58 -7.00
N ARG A 29 26.54 -20.68 -7.95
CA ARG A 29 26.93 -20.80 -9.37
C ARG A 29 28.43 -21.06 -9.59
N LYS A 30 29.28 -20.73 -8.62
CA LYS A 30 30.73 -20.99 -8.69
C LYS A 30 31.07 -22.47 -8.46
N ALA A 31 30.15 -23.27 -7.91
CA ALA A 31 30.33 -24.71 -7.73
C ALA A 31 30.13 -25.45 -9.05
N LYS A 32 30.93 -26.49 -9.28
CA LYS A 32 30.87 -27.32 -10.50
C LYS A 32 29.62 -28.16 -10.56
N SER A 33 29.04 -28.56 -9.43
CA SER A 33 27.79 -29.34 -9.39
C SER A 33 26.52 -28.51 -9.56
N TRP A 34 26.62 -27.16 -9.54
CA TRP A 34 25.45 -26.28 -9.55
C TRP A 34 24.51 -26.52 -10.74
N TRP A 35 25.03 -26.79 -11.93
CA TRP A 35 24.23 -27.01 -13.14
C TRP A 35 23.17 -28.12 -12.98
N GLN A 36 23.40 -29.10 -12.09
CA GLN A 36 22.45 -30.19 -11.82
C GLN A 36 21.23 -29.72 -11.01
N PHE A 37 21.39 -28.63 -10.27
CA PHE A 37 20.38 -28.08 -9.37
C PHE A 37 19.82 -26.73 -9.84
N GLU A 38 20.54 -26.04 -10.74
CA GLU A 38 20.26 -24.69 -11.22
C GLU A 38 18.80 -24.50 -11.63
N THR A 39 18.27 -25.34 -12.52
CA THR A 39 16.88 -25.22 -13.00
C THR A 39 15.86 -25.32 -11.87
N THR A 40 16.09 -26.19 -10.89
CA THR A 40 15.18 -26.36 -9.74
C THR A 40 15.18 -25.12 -8.87
N PHE A 41 16.36 -24.54 -8.64
CA PHE A 41 16.52 -23.34 -7.83
C PHE A 41 15.99 -22.09 -8.55
N GLU A 42 16.21 -21.95 -9.85
CA GLU A 42 15.66 -20.85 -10.65
C GLU A 42 14.13 -20.89 -10.71
N THR A 43 13.55 -22.09 -10.85
CA THR A 43 12.09 -22.28 -10.77
C THR A 43 11.56 -21.85 -9.39
N PHE A 44 12.29 -22.16 -8.32
CA PHE A 44 11.95 -21.72 -6.97
C PHE A 44 11.95 -20.20 -6.83
N VAL A 45 13.01 -19.51 -7.28
CA VAL A 45 13.10 -18.04 -7.25
C VAL A 45 12.00 -17.39 -8.10
N SER A 46 11.74 -17.93 -9.29
CA SER A 46 10.65 -17.46 -10.15
C SER A 46 9.29 -17.59 -9.46
N THR A 47 9.02 -18.75 -8.85
CA THR A 47 7.77 -18.98 -8.11
C THR A 47 7.62 -18.02 -6.93
N LEU A 48 8.69 -17.79 -6.15
CA LEU A 48 8.67 -16.82 -5.06
C LEU A 48 8.32 -15.41 -5.54
N THR A 49 8.92 -14.98 -6.65
CA THR A 49 8.65 -13.67 -7.25
C THR A 49 7.19 -13.55 -7.69
N THR A 50 6.60 -14.64 -8.22
CA THR A 50 5.17 -14.70 -8.52
C THR A 50 4.32 -14.58 -7.25
N GLN A 51 4.71 -15.26 -6.17
CA GLN A 51 3.97 -15.21 -4.91
C GLN A 51 4.05 -13.84 -4.21
N GLU A 52 5.19 -13.15 -4.31
CA GLU A 52 5.34 -11.75 -3.88
C GLU A 52 4.37 -10.82 -4.63
N ALA A 53 4.31 -10.96 -5.96
CA ALA A 53 3.39 -10.19 -6.79
C ALA A 53 1.92 -10.50 -6.46
N SER A 54 1.59 -11.79 -6.25
CA SER A 54 0.26 -12.24 -5.85
C SER A 54 -0.16 -11.64 -4.50
N TYR A 55 0.72 -11.70 -3.50
CA TYR A 55 0.46 -11.10 -2.20
C TYR A 55 0.29 -9.58 -2.27
N THR A 56 1.05 -8.90 -3.13
CA THR A 56 0.86 -7.46 -3.39
C THR A 56 -0.54 -7.18 -3.94
N LEU A 57 -1.08 -8.03 -4.81
CA LEU A 57 -2.46 -7.90 -5.30
C LEU A 57 -3.49 -8.15 -4.19
N VAL A 58 -3.26 -9.15 -3.34
CA VAL A 58 -4.08 -9.40 -2.14
C VAL A 58 -4.14 -8.13 -1.28
N LEU A 59 -3.01 -7.51 -0.98
CA LEU A 59 -2.98 -6.27 -0.19
C LEU A 59 -3.65 -5.10 -0.88
N LYS A 60 -3.40 -4.89 -2.18
CA LYS A 60 -4.10 -3.85 -2.95
C LYS A 60 -5.61 -4.03 -2.88
N ARG A 61 -6.09 -5.27 -3.04
CA ARG A 61 -7.51 -5.60 -2.96
C ARG A 61 -8.05 -5.42 -1.55
N PHE A 62 -7.27 -5.74 -0.54
CA PHE A 62 -7.62 -5.57 0.86
C PHE A 62 -7.79 -4.08 1.22
N LEU A 63 -6.88 -3.23 0.75
CA LEU A 63 -6.85 -1.80 1.05
C LEU A 63 -7.80 -0.94 0.20
N ASP A 64 -8.12 -1.36 -1.02
CA ASP A 64 -8.91 -0.58 -2.02
C ASP A 64 -10.19 0.08 -1.48
N PRO A 65 -11.01 -0.57 -0.63
CA PRO A 65 -12.25 0.05 -0.16
C PRO A 65 -12.07 1.08 0.97
N LEU A 66 -10.89 1.14 1.61
CA LEU A 66 -10.64 2.02 2.74
C LEU A 66 -10.69 3.49 2.33
N ASP A 67 -11.28 4.33 3.19
CA ASP A 67 -11.33 5.77 3.01
C ASP A 67 -10.05 6.43 3.54
N ILE A 68 -8.94 6.18 2.84
CA ILE A 68 -7.61 6.70 3.16
C ILE A 68 -7.06 7.48 1.96
N SER A 69 -6.13 8.39 2.22
CA SER A 69 -5.47 9.17 1.18
C SER A 69 -4.59 8.31 0.27
N ASP A 70 -4.35 8.76 -0.96
CA ASP A 70 -3.37 8.12 -1.86
C ASP A 70 -1.97 8.04 -1.23
N SER A 71 -1.58 9.02 -0.41
CA SER A 71 -0.32 9.00 0.33
C SER A 71 -0.28 7.91 1.40
N GLU A 72 -1.37 7.71 2.15
CA GLU A 72 -1.47 6.64 3.15
C GLU A 72 -1.50 5.27 2.46
N TYR A 73 -2.29 5.13 1.39
CA TYR A 73 -2.37 3.92 0.59
C TYR A 73 -1.00 3.48 0.06
N ASN A 74 -0.25 4.42 -0.53
CA ASN A 74 1.10 4.15 -1.01
C ASN A 74 2.07 3.85 0.13
N SER A 75 1.93 4.50 1.29
CA SER A 75 2.77 4.22 2.46
C SER A 75 2.57 2.79 2.97
N LEU A 76 1.33 2.32 3.08
CA LEU A 76 1.00 0.95 3.50
C LEU A 76 1.53 -0.12 2.53
N LEU A 77 1.59 0.16 1.23
CA LEU A 77 2.09 -0.77 0.21
C LEU A 77 3.60 -0.71 -0.03
N ARG A 78 4.29 0.33 0.43
CA ARG A 78 5.74 0.49 0.21
C ARG A 78 6.56 0.29 1.48
N SER A 79 5.93 0.45 2.64
CA SER A 79 6.62 0.41 3.93
C SER A 79 6.05 -0.71 4.80
N PRO A 80 6.76 -1.85 4.92
CA PRO A 80 6.39 -2.98 5.78
C PRO A 80 6.11 -2.59 7.23
N GLN A 81 6.85 -1.60 7.76
CA GLN A 81 6.78 -1.11 9.14
C GLN A 81 6.04 0.23 9.24
N CYS A 82 5.06 0.48 8.38
CA CYS A 82 4.32 1.72 8.41
C CYS A 82 3.49 1.84 9.70
N ASP A 83 3.64 2.93 10.46
CA ASP A 83 2.86 3.20 11.67
C ASP A 83 1.34 3.28 11.40
N LEU A 84 0.94 3.50 10.14
CA LEU A 84 -0.45 3.48 9.70
C LEU A 84 -1.16 2.14 9.97
N TRP A 85 -0.45 1.03 10.14
CA TRP A 85 -1.06 -0.24 10.55
C TRP A 85 -1.63 -0.20 11.98
N HIS A 86 -1.18 0.76 12.79
CA HIS A 86 -1.59 0.96 14.18
C HIS A 86 -2.65 2.06 14.34
N GLU A 87 -2.83 2.90 13.32
CA GLU A 87 -3.80 4.00 13.35
C GLU A 87 -5.25 3.53 13.40
N LEU A 88 -6.05 4.17 14.26
CA LEU A 88 -7.42 3.74 14.57
C LEU A 88 -8.34 3.75 13.35
N HIS A 89 -8.28 4.79 12.51
CA HIS A 89 -9.14 4.88 11.31
C HIS A 89 -8.83 3.77 10.30
N VAL A 90 -7.56 3.39 10.17
CA VAL A 90 -7.14 2.26 9.32
C VAL A 90 -7.61 0.95 9.92
N GLN A 91 -7.34 0.70 11.20
CA GLN A 91 -7.75 -0.55 11.85
C GLN A 91 -9.27 -0.76 11.83
N ASP A 92 -10.03 0.29 12.10
CA ASP A 92 -11.49 0.21 12.10
C ASP A 92 -12.04 -0.03 10.68
N GLY A 93 -11.47 0.63 9.66
CA GLY A 93 -11.81 0.36 8.27
C GLY A 93 -11.54 -1.09 7.86
N LEU A 94 -10.38 -1.64 8.24
CA LEU A 94 -10.01 -3.04 7.97
C LEU A 94 -10.89 -4.03 8.75
N ARG A 95 -11.19 -3.75 10.02
CA ARG A 95 -12.11 -4.59 10.83
C ARG A 95 -13.51 -4.59 10.26
N GLN A 96 -14.05 -3.43 9.86
CA GLN A 96 -15.35 -3.34 9.23
C GLN A 96 -15.41 -4.11 7.90
N ARG A 97 -14.33 -4.04 7.11
CA ARG A 97 -14.21 -4.77 5.85
C ARG A 97 -14.24 -6.28 6.04
N LEU A 98 -13.54 -6.80 7.04
CA LEU A 98 -13.50 -8.23 7.31
C LEU A 98 -14.77 -8.71 8.05
N SER A 99 -15.33 -7.88 8.93
CA SER A 99 -16.49 -8.20 9.75
C SER A 99 -16.38 -9.57 10.44
N SER A 100 -17.18 -10.56 10.06
CA SER A 100 -17.16 -11.93 10.60
C SER A 100 -15.91 -12.74 10.23
N GLU A 101 -15.18 -12.34 9.19
CA GLU A 101 -14.06 -13.09 8.59
C GLU A 101 -12.71 -12.73 9.23
N TYR A 102 -12.70 -11.77 10.17
CA TYR A 102 -11.48 -11.24 10.79
C TYR A 102 -10.53 -12.34 11.29
N ARG A 103 -11.07 -13.32 12.02
CA ARG A 103 -10.25 -14.38 12.63
C ARG A 103 -9.57 -15.25 11.59
N TRP A 104 -10.30 -15.65 10.55
CA TRP A 104 -9.74 -16.49 9.48
C TRP A 104 -8.67 -15.71 8.72
N PHE A 105 -8.96 -14.48 8.32
CA PHE A 105 -8.02 -13.64 7.57
C PHE A 105 -6.70 -13.41 8.33
N MET A 106 -6.78 -13.06 9.61
CA MET A 106 -5.59 -12.85 10.45
C MET A 106 -4.79 -14.14 10.66
N TRP A 107 -5.48 -15.29 10.79
CA TRP A 107 -4.81 -16.58 10.86
C TRP A 107 -4.08 -16.89 9.55
N SER A 108 -4.72 -16.71 8.39
CA SER A 108 -4.11 -16.90 7.07
C SER A 108 -2.87 -16.03 6.87
N LEU A 109 -2.89 -14.75 7.27
CA LEU A 109 -1.70 -13.90 7.19
C LEU A 109 -0.57 -14.36 8.10
N THR A 110 -0.91 -14.83 9.31
CA THR A 110 0.08 -15.39 10.23
C THR A 110 0.69 -16.68 9.69
N ASP A 111 -0.15 -17.53 9.08
CA ASP A 111 0.26 -18.79 8.46
C ASP A 111 1.17 -18.55 7.25
N LEU A 112 0.82 -17.55 6.44
CA LEU A 112 1.62 -17.10 5.30
C LEU A 112 2.98 -16.58 5.76
N ASN A 113 3.02 -15.72 6.78
CA ASN A 113 4.26 -15.21 7.34
C ASN A 113 5.15 -16.36 7.82
N GLN A 114 4.58 -17.32 8.54
CA GLN A 114 5.34 -18.47 9.03
C GLN A 114 5.88 -19.30 7.87
N ALA A 115 5.08 -19.57 6.83
CA ALA A 115 5.54 -20.32 5.67
C ALA A 115 6.68 -19.60 4.91
N VAL A 116 6.66 -18.27 4.83
CA VAL A 116 7.74 -17.48 4.23
C VAL A 116 9.01 -17.54 5.09
N LEU A 117 8.89 -17.46 6.41
CA LEU A 117 10.02 -17.63 7.34
C LEU A 117 10.61 -19.04 7.27
N ASP A 118 9.77 -20.08 7.21
CA ASP A 118 10.21 -21.47 7.07
C ASP A 118 10.99 -21.66 5.75
N LEU A 119 10.56 -21.02 4.65
CA LEU A 119 11.30 -21.01 3.37
C LEU A 119 12.65 -20.30 3.49
N GLN A 120 12.71 -19.24 4.29
CA GLN A 120 13.95 -18.51 4.57
C GLN A 120 14.96 -19.38 5.33
N GLU A 121 14.50 -20.20 6.28
CA GLU A 121 15.36 -21.10 7.05
C GLU A 121 15.98 -22.23 6.21
N LEU A 122 15.34 -22.63 5.10
CA LEU A 122 15.91 -23.61 4.18
C LEU A 122 17.14 -23.07 3.43
N LEU A 123 17.30 -21.75 3.34
CA LEU A 123 18.38 -21.10 2.61
C LEU A 123 19.61 -20.89 3.52
N PRO A 124 20.84 -21.09 3.01
CA PRO A 124 22.08 -20.86 3.76
C PRO A 124 22.43 -19.35 3.85
N ILE A 125 21.49 -18.51 4.29
CA ILE A 125 21.64 -17.06 4.38
C ILE A 125 22.80 -16.71 5.32
N GLY A 126 23.70 -15.84 4.85
CA GLY A 126 24.87 -15.37 5.61
C GLY A 126 26.01 -16.39 5.77
N LYS A 127 25.88 -17.62 5.25
CA LYS A 127 26.88 -18.69 5.44
C LYS A 127 27.91 -18.79 4.30
N LEU A 128 27.69 -18.13 3.17
CA LEU A 128 28.43 -18.39 1.93
C LEU A 128 29.61 -17.44 1.64
N HIS A 129 29.75 -16.32 2.36
CA HIS A 129 30.68 -15.24 2.00
C HIS A 129 32.18 -15.60 2.11
N HIS A 130 32.53 -16.72 2.76
CA HIS A 130 33.93 -17.10 3.05
C HIS A 130 34.29 -18.53 2.66
N LEU A 131 33.48 -19.20 1.83
CA LEU A 131 33.69 -20.61 1.50
C LEU A 131 34.69 -20.80 0.35
N ASP A 132 35.58 -21.77 0.50
CA ASP A 132 36.40 -22.28 -0.59
C ASP A 132 35.61 -23.17 -1.55
N SER A 133 36.23 -23.59 -2.67
CA SER A 133 35.53 -24.38 -3.69
C SER A 133 35.01 -25.71 -3.17
N SER A 134 35.73 -26.42 -2.28
CA SER A 134 35.30 -27.70 -1.72
C SER A 134 34.13 -27.55 -0.75
N SER A 135 34.14 -26.49 0.05
CA SER A 135 33.06 -26.15 0.98
C SER A 135 31.81 -25.71 0.24
N LEU A 136 31.97 -25.03 -0.90
CA LEU A 136 30.87 -24.63 -1.76
C LEU A 136 30.17 -25.83 -2.41
N GLU A 137 30.91 -26.84 -2.88
CA GLU A 137 30.32 -28.10 -3.36
C GLU A 137 29.46 -28.76 -2.28
N SER A 138 30.02 -28.85 -1.07
CA SER A 138 29.33 -29.44 0.08
C SER A 138 28.02 -28.70 0.40
N GLU A 139 28.01 -27.37 0.23
CA GLU A 139 26.83 -26.53 0.40
C GLU A 139 25.77 -26.76 -0.69
N VAL A 140 26.18 -26.90 -1.95
CA VAL A 140 25.24 -27.25 -3.03
C VAL A 140 24.57 -28.58 -2.74
N TYR A 141 25.33 -29.62 -2.38
CA TYR A 141 24.76 -30.92 -2.03
C TYR A 141 23.84 -30.85 -0.81
N ARG A 142 24.24 -30.13 0.25
CA ARG A 142 23.39 -29.96 1.45
C ARG A 142 22.08 -29.28 1.08
N LEU A 143 22.18 -28.16 0.36
CA LEU A 143 21.01 -27.42 -0.09
C LEU A 143 20.10 -28.31 -0.91
N GLN A 144 20.64 -29.03 -1.89
CA GLN A 144 19.87 -29.93 -2.76
C GLN A 144 19.13 -31.02 -1.96
N MET A 145 19.77 -31.58 -0.92
CA MET A 145 19.14 -32.56 -0.03
C MET A 145 18.03 -31.96 0.83
N SER A 146 18.27 -30.82 1.49
CA SER A 146 17.28 -30.17 2.37
C SER A 146 16.18 -29.44 1.61
N PHE A 147 16.44 -28.99 0.38
CA PHE A 147 15.46 -28.28 -0.45
C PHE A 147 14.39 -29.21 -1.02
N SER A 148 14.68 -30.48 -1.30
CA SER A 148 13.86 -31.23 -2.25
C SER A 148 12.37 -31.35 -1.89
N SER A 149 12.02 -31.78 -0.68
CA SER A 149 10.61 -31.98 -0.29
C SER A 149 10.01 -30.82 0.50
N ASP A 150 10.79 -30.19 1.37
CA ASP A 150 10.30 -29.10 2.23
C ASP A 150 10.00 -27.83 1.43
N LYS A 151 10.81 -27.50 0.42
CA LYS A 151 10.57 -26.36 -0.48
C LYS A 151 9.25 -26.48 -1.20
N ASP A 152 8.96 -27.64 -1.79
CA ASP A 152 7.75 -27.86 -2.57
C ASP A 152 6.51 -27.78 -1.68
N ARG A 153 6.58 -28.39 -0.49
CA ARG A 153 5.52 -28.32 0.52
C ARG A 153 5.25 -26.88 0.96
N LEU A 154 6.30 -26.12 1.28
CA LEU A 154 6.15 -24.74 1.76
C LEU A 154 5.71 -23.79 0.64
N LEU A 155 6.23 -23.92 -0.58
CA LEU A 155 5.76 -23.14 -1.73
C LEU A 155 4.29 -23.42 -2.05
N ALA A 156 3.86 -24.68 -1.99
CA ALA A 156 2.47 -25.05 -2.17
C ALA A 156 1.58 -24.40 -1.11
N ARG A 157 2.03 -24.39 0.16
CA ARG A 157 1.32 -23.70 1.25
C ARG A 157 1.22 -22.19 1.03
N VAL A 158 2.32 -21.52 0.67
CA VAL A 158 2.33 -20.08 0.34
C VAL A 158 1.34 -19.79 -0.79
N THR A 159 1.39 -20.58 -1.86
CA THR A 159 0.52 -20.43 -3.04
C THR A 159 -0.94 -20.58 -2.64
N GLN A 160 -1.27 -21.64 -1.91
CA GLN A 160 -2.63 -21.91 -1.46
C GLN A 160 -3.17 -20.77 -0.60
N ILE A 161 -2.40 -20.28 0.36
CA ILE A 161 -2.86 -19.19 1.24
C ILE A 161 -3.08 -17.90 0.46
N ASN A 162 -2.17 -17.54 -0.47
CA ASN A 162 -2.34 -16.38 -1.33
C ASN A 162 -3.60 -16.50 -2.20
N ASP A 163 -3.82 -17.66 -2.83
CA ASP A 163 -4.99 -17.91 -3.68
C ASP A 163 -6.29 -17.85 -2.87
N ASP A 164 -6.31 -18.44 -1.66
CA ASP A 164 -7.45 -18.41 -0.75
C ASP A 164 -7.76 -16.98 -0.31
N LEU A 165 -6.75 -16.19 0.10
CA LEU A 165 -6.89 -14.78 0.46
C LEU A 165 -7.43 -13.96 -0.71
N HIS A 166 -6.87 -14.12 -1.91
CA HIS A 166 -7.29 -13.39 -3.10
C HIS A 166 -8.73 -13.72 -3.48
N GLN A 167 -9.05 -15.01 -3.58
CA GLN A 167 -10.38 -15.49 -3.94
C GLN A 167 -11.43 -15.03 -2.93
N HIS A 168 -11.09 -15.03 -1.64
CA HIS A 168 -11.99 -14.58 -0.59
C HIS A 168 -12.29 -13.09 -0.70
N LEU A 169 -11.26 -12.25 -0.84
CA LEU A 169 -11.42 -10.81 -1.00
C LEU A 169 -12.20 -10.43 -2.27
N ASP A 170 -12.00 -11.17 -3.36
CA ASP A 170 -12.75 -10.97 -4.60
C ASP A 170 -14.21 -11.38 -4.47
N ARG A 171 -14.51 -12.52 -3.85
CA ARG A 171 -15.90 -12.91 -3.58
C ARG A 171 -16.59 -11.93 -2.65
N ALA A 172 -15.92 -11.52 -1.56
CA ALA A 172 -16.44 -10.52 -0.63
C ALA A 172 -16.79 -9.22 -1.35
N SER A 173 -15.94 -8.76 -2.27
CA SER A 173 -16.19 -7.55 -3.06
C SER A 173 -17.40 -7.62 -4.00
N GLY A 174 -17.78 -8.82 -4.46
CA GLY A 174 -18.96 -9.05 -5.29
C GLY A 174 -20.27 -9.12 -4.48
N VAL A 175 -20.19 -9.48 -3.19
CA VAL A 175 -21.35 -9.61 -2.30
C VAL A 175 -21.70 -8.28 -1.62
N THR A 176 -20.71 -7.44 -1.33
CA THR A 176 -20.96 -6.10 -0.79
C THR A 176 -21.72 -5.27 -1.82
N ARG A 177 -23.00 -4.96 -1.56
CA ARG A 177 -23.79 -4.03 -2.41
C ARG A 177 -22.93 -2.82 -2.71
N LYS A 178 -22.76 -2.47 -3.99
CA LYS A 178 -22.05 -1.25 -4.42
C LYS A 178 -22.57 -0.08 -3.59
N ALA A 179 -21.84 0.30 -2.55
CA ALA A 179 -22.10 1.55 -1.87
C ALA A 179 -21.91 2.60 -2.95
N VAL A 180 -22.98 3.36 -3.22
CA VAL A 180 -22.94 4.52 -4.13
C VAL A 180 -21.64 5.25 -3.86
N SER A 181 -20.79 5.38 -4.87
CA SER A 181 -19.46 5.98 -4.75
C SER A 181 -19.63 7.34 -4.09
N LYS A 182 -19.35 7.45 -2.79
CA LYS A 182 -19.19 8.74 -2.16
C LYS A 182 -17.96 9.34 -2.83
N PRO A 183 -18.02 10.59 -3.35
CA PRO A 183 -16.90 11.19 -4.06
C PRO A 183 -15.74 11.48 -3.09
N LYS A 184 -14.92 10.46 -2.79
CA LYS A 184 -13.77 10.50 -1.87
C LYS A 184 -12.78 11.59 -2.28
N VAL A 185 -12.46 11.65 -3.58
CA VAL A 185 -11.46 12.57 -4.14
C VAL A 185 -11.82 14.04 -3.86
N TYR A 186 -13.10 14.39 -3.96
CA TYR A 186 -13.54 15.78 -3.79
C TYR A 186 -13.47 16.28 -2.35
N LEU A 187 -13.80 15.44 -1.37
CA LEU A 187 -13.76 15.85 0.05
C LEU A 187 -12.33 15.92 0.58
N GLN A 188 -11.46 15.01 0.13
CA GLN A 188 -10.07 14.97 0.55
C GLN A 188 -9.25 16.15 -0.01
N GLU A 189 -9.47 16.51 -1.28
CA GLU A 189 -8.88 17.70 -1.92
C GLU A 189 -9.31 18.99 -1.22
N ARG A 190 -10.59 19.08 -0.82
CA ARG A 190 -11.09 20.21 -0.03
C ARG A 190 -10.51 20.28 1.38
N HIS A 191 -10.28 19.13 2.01
CA HIS A 191 -9.70 19.06 3.34
C HIS A 191 -8.23 19.50 3.33
N SER A 192 -7.43 19.08 2.33
CA SER A 192 -6.03 19.51 2.20
C SER A 192 -5.91 21.02 1.92
N GLN A 193 -6.82 21.57 1.11
CA GLN A 193 -6.94 23.01 0.89
C GLN A 193 -7.30 23.75 2.19
N ALA A 194 -8.24 23.23 2.99
CA ALA A 194 -8.61 23.80 4.29
C ALA A 194 -7.42 23.85 5.27
N ALA A 195 -6.65 22.76 5.33
CA ALA A 195 -5.48 22.66 6.19
C ALA A 195 -4.38 23.65 5.78
N THR A 196 -4.08 23.73 4.48
CA THR A 196 -3.11 24.70 3.94
C THR A 196 -3.53 26.13 4.25
N PHE A 197 -4.82 26.43 4.10
CA PHE A 197 -5.38 27.74 4.40
C PHE A 197 -5.30 28.08 5.90
N TYR A 198 -5.59 27.10 6.77
CA TYR A 198 -5.43 27.25 8.22
C TYR A 198 -3.97 27.57 8.59
N GLU A 199 -3.00 26.85 8.05
CA GLU A 199 -1.57 27.07 8.33
C GLU A 199 -1.13 28.48 7.92
N CYS A 200 -1.57 28.95 6.74
CA CYS A 200 -1.32 30.30 6.28
C CYS A 200 -1.93 31.35 7.24
N LEU A 201 -3.18 31.15 7.67
CA LEU A 201 -3.82 32.03 8.65
C LEU A 201 -3.09 32.04 9.99
N ALA A 202 -2.68 30.87 10.49
CA ALA A 202 -1.95 30.74 11.75
C ALA A 202 -0.62 31.50 11.71
N ARG A 203 0.09 31.49 10.58
CA ARG A 203 1.33 32.26 10.38
C ARG A 203 1.12 33.78 10.32
N CYS A 204 -0.04 34.21 9.85
CA CYS A 204 -0.39 35.62 9.72
C CYS A 204 -0.99 36.20 11.02
N TRP A 205 -1.12 35.41 12.08
CA TRP A 205 -1.71 35.86 13.33
C TRP A 205 -0.75 36.79 14.09
N GLN A 206 -1.16 38.04 14.28
CA GLN A 206 -0.34 39.07 14.92
C GLN A 206 -0.40 39.05 16.46
N CYS A 207 -1.03 38.04 17.07
CA CYS A 207 -1.11 37.91 18.52
C CYS A 207 -0.84 36.46 18.94
N GLY A 208 -0.16 36.28 20.08
CA GLY A 208 0.14 34.96 20.66
C GLY A 208 -0.94 34.40 21.59
N CYS A 209 -2.15 34.96 21.56
CA CYS A 209 -3.23 34.54 22.45
C CYS A 209 -3.85 33.22 21.95
N SER A 210 -3.45 32.08 22.51
CA SER A 210 -3.92 30.75 22.11
C SER A 210 -5.29 30.37 22.68
N SER A 211 -5.74 31.05 23.75
CA SER A 211 -6.97 30.70 24.48
C SER A 211 -8.13 31.68 24.28
N SER A 212 -7.87 32.93 23.87
CA SER A 212 -8.89 33.99 23.76
C SER A 212 -9.38 34.23 22.34
N HIS A 213 -8.77 33.57 21.35
CA HIS A 213 -9.17 33.64 19.95
C HIS A 213 -9.27 32.25 19.34
N THR A 214 -10.44 31.94 18.77
CA THR A 214 -10.69 30.68 18.08
C THR A 214 -10.97 30.96 16.61
N VAL A 215 -10.41 30.10 15.74
CA VAL A 215 -10.72 30.06 14.31
C VAL A 215 -11.30 28.70 13.96
N GLY A 216 -12.52 28.73 13.40
CA GLY A 216 -13.15 27.57 12.80
C GLY A 216 -13.20 27.71 11.29
N ILE A 217 -12.76 26.69 10.56
CA ILE A 217 -12.91 26.61 9.10
C ILE A 217 -13.91 25.51 8.81
N THR A 218 -15.00 25.85 8.15
CA THR A 218 -16.01 24.90 7.69
C THR A 218 -16.01 24.86 6.17
N VAL A 219 -15.88 23.67 5.60
CA VAL A 219 -16.01 23.44 4.16
C VAL A 219 -17.47 23.14 3.85
N GLN A 220 -18.09 23.94 2.98
CA GLN A 220 -19.42 23.62 2.47
C GLN A 220 -19.36 23.30 0.97
N PRO A 221 -19.99 22.20 0.52
CA PRO A 221 -20.19 21.97 -0.90
C PRO A 221 -21.17 23.02 -1.45
N ALA A 222 -20.93 23.58 -2.64
CA ALA A 222 -21.99 24.31 -3.32
C ALA A 222 -23.22 23.41 -3.45
N ALA A 223 -24.39 23.96 -3.15
CA ALA A 223 -25.64 23.32 -3.49
C ALA A 223 -25.57 22.90 -4.97
N LEU A 224 -25.75 21.60 -5.26
CA LEU A 224 -25.69 21.05 -6.62
C LEU A 224 -26.60 21.87 -7.54
N LYS A 225 -26.02 22.79 -8.32
CA LYS A 225 -26.69 23.45 -9.42
C LYS A 225 -26.02 23.02 -10.72
N SER A 226 -26.80 22.24 -11.49
CA SER A 226 -26.57 21.74 -12.86
C SER A 226 -25.29 20.93 -13.15
N LYS A 227 -25.45 19.89 -13.97
CA LYS A 227 -24.44 18.90 -14.38
C LYS A 227 -23.30 19.43 -15.28
N THR A 228 -23.12 20.74 -15.40
CA THR A 228 -22.29 21.35 -16.45
C THR A 228 -21.14 22.22 -15.92
N THR A 229 -21.04 22.40 -14.60
CA THR A 229 -19.94 23.14 -13.95
C THR A 229 -19.55 22.46 -12.66
N ARG A 230 -18.24 22.33 -12.39
CA ARG A 230 -17.71 21.79 -11.13
C ARG A 230 -18.27 22.67 -9.98
N PRO A 231 -18.81 22.11 -8.88
CA PRO A 231 -19.50 22.90 -7.87
C PRO A 231 -18.51 23.79 -7.10
N ASP A 232 -18.65 25.12 -7.26
CA ASP A 232 -17.88 26.14 -6.54
C ASP A 232 -17.88 25.87 -5.03
N GLY A 233 -16.71 25.86 -4.43
CA GLY A 233 -16.57 25.68 -2.99
C GLY A 233 -16.60 26.99 -2.25
N TYR A 234 -17.13 26.97 -1.03
CA TYR A 234 -16.93 28.08 -0.10
C TYR A 234 -16.31 27.55 1.19
N PHE A 235 -15.30 28.27 1.67
CA PHE A 235 -14.79 28.13 3.03
C PHE A 235 -15.48 29.19 3.88
N ASP A 236 -16.19 28.76 4.92
CA ASP A 236 -16.67 29.63 5.98
C ASP A 236 -15.60 29.68 7.08
N VAL A 237 -15.00 30.85 7.25
CA VAL A 237 -13.98 31.12 8.27
C VAL A 237 -14.62 31.94 9.36
N ILE A 238 -14.66 31.40 10.57
CA ILE A 238 -15.24 32.05 11.74
C ILE A 238 -14.08 32.46 12.64
N PHE A 239 -14.01 33.76 12.95
CA PHE A 239 -13.14 34.31 13.98
C PHE A 239 -14.00 34.64 15.19
N GLU A 240 -13.69 34.03 16.32
CA GLU A 240 -14.38 34.28 17.57
C GLU A 240 -13.37 34.76 18.62
N THR A 241 -13.73 35.87 19.27
CA THR A 241 -13.02 36.43 20.42
C THR A 241 -14.03 36.56 21.56
N GLU A 242 -13.56 36.70 22.80
CA GLU A 242 -14.43 36.83 23.99
C GLU A 242 -15.52 37.92 23.86
N MET A 243 -15.33 38.90 22.97
CA MET A 243 -16.19 40.07 22.83
C MET A 243 -16.91 40.17 21.47
N LYS A 244 -16.43 39.50 20.41
CA LYS A 244 -16.97 39.65 19.04
C LYS A 244 -16.79 38.38 18.19
N ARG A 245 -17.82 38.05 17.42
CA ARG A 245 -17.79 37.03 16.36
C ARG A 245 -17.78 37.70 14.98
N ARG A 246 -16.88 37.29 14.10
CA ARG A 246 -16.84 37.70 12.69
C ARG A 246 -16.78 36.47 11.81
N GLN A 247 -17.58 36.46 10.75
CA GLN A 247 -17.57 35.40 9.75
C GLN A 247 -17.11 35.98 8.41
N LEU A 248 -16.15 35.31 7.78
CA LEU A 248 -15.68 35.59 6.44
C LEU A 248 -16.01 34.39 5.56
N ARG A 249 -16.71 34.62 4.45
CA ARG A 249 -16.98 33.60 3.44
C ARG A 249 -16.02 33.81 2.27
N ILE A 250 -15.23 32.79 1.97
CA ILE A 250 -14.27 32.82 0.87
C ILE A 250 -14.75 31.84 -0.20
N GLN A 251 -15.10 32.37 -1.37
CA GLN A 251 -15.38 31.56 -2.55
C GLN A 251 -14.05 31.15 -3.17
N VAL A 252 -13.89 29.86 -3.44
CA VAL A 252 -12.73 29.34 -4.17
C VAL A 252 -13.20 28.93 -5.54
N GLU A 253 -12.79 29.74 -6.52
CA GLU A 253 -12.92 29.42 -7.94
C GLU A 253 -11.73 28.52 -8.32
N ASP A 254 -12.02 27.29 -8.74
CA ASP A 254 -11.01 26.45 -9.38
C ASP A 254 -10.71 27.07 -10.75
N ILE A 255 -9.57 27.73 -10.89
CA ILE A 255 -9.09 28.20 -12.19
C ILE A 255 -8.64 26.96 -12.97
N CYS A 256 -9.51 26.46 -13.85
CA CYS A 256 -9.12 25.52 -14.89
C CYS A 256 -8.11 26.22 -15.81
N VAL A 257 -6.83 25.94 -15.64
CA VAL A 257 -5.87 26.11 -16.73
C VAL A 257 -6.19 24.99 -17.72
N GLU A 258 -7.02 25.27 -18.72
CA GLU A 258 -7.15 24.35 -19.85
C GLU A 258 -5.75 24.14 -20.44
N PRO A 259 -5.29 22.88 -20.61
CA PRO A 259 -4.04 22.64 -21.31
C PRO A 259 -4.25 23.12 -22.74
N THR A 260 -3.53 24.18 -23.13
CA THR A 260 -3.57 24.74 -24.48
C THR A 260 -3.39 23.60 -25.48
N PRO A 261 -4.39 23.26 -26.31
CA PRO A 261 -4.20 22.22 -27.30
C PRO A 261 -3.22 22.77 -28.35
N LEU A 262 -2.08 22.09 -28.52
CA LEU A 262 -1.15 22.31 -29.63
C LEU A 262 -1.84 21.91 -30.94
N PHE A 263 -2.75 22.74 -31.43
CA PHE A 263 -3.29 22.64 -32.78
C PHE A 263 -2.29 23.25 -33.76
N TRP A 264 -1.57 22.38 -34.46
CA TRP A 264 -0.87 22.74 -35.69
C TRP A 264 -1.94 23.09 -36.75
N PRO A 265 -1.88 24.26 -37.42
CA PRO A 265 -2.85 24.58 -38.45
C PRO A 265 -2.66 23.65 -39.66
N PRO A 266 -3.74 23.17 -40.29
CA PRO A 266 -3.63 22.39 -41.53
C PRO A 266 -3.06 23.28 -42.64
N ARG A 267 -2.05 22.79 -43.35
CA ARG A 267 -1.53 23.42 -44.57
C ARG A 267 -2.65 23.46 -45.61
N SER A 268 -3.03 24.67 -46.01
CA SER A 268 -3.90 24.90 -47.16
C SER A 268 -3.26 24.35 -48.44
N PRO A 269 -4.00 23.67 -49.33
CA PRO A 269 -3.55 23.46 -50.70
C PRO A 269 -3.75 24.78 -51.46
N GLY A 270 -2.67 25.33 -52.02
CA GLY A 270 -2.74 26.45 -52.94
C GLY A 270 -3.23 26.02 -54.33
N PRO A 271 -3.72 26.97 -55.15
CA PRO A 271 -4.20 26.73 -56.51
C PRO A 271 -3.10 26.31 -57.49
#